data_AF-A0A2R7KBV9-F1
#
_entry.id   AF-A0A2R7KBV9-F1
#
_cell.length_a   1.000
_cell.length_b   1.000
_cell.length_c   1.000
_cell.angle_alpha   90.00
_cell.angle_beta   90.00
_cell.angle_gamma   90.00
#
_symmetry.space_group_name_H-M   'P 1'
#
loop_
_entity.id
_entity.type
_entity.pdbx_description
1 polymer ?
#
loop_
_entity_poly.entity_id
_entity_poly.type
_entity_poly.pdbx_seq_one_letter_code
_entity_poly.pdbx_strand_id
1 'polypeptide(L)'
;MTSLVYPHLDFAQEQSRTESGVQIRDLIFYNNKSSDFLKEIYEKYNCTQIVMELKNVKEVQQEHILQLNRYLKEQFGSFGIIVTRNPPPSKVLKNIIDLWSAHRKCILILDDNDLKMMTQVFESKQRNPIEVIKKKYIEFTRACPS
;
A
#
# COMPACT_ATOMS: atom_id res chain seq x y z
N MET A 1 -0.25 7.25 -14.59
CA MET A 1 -0.48 6.67 -13.23
C MET A 1 0.36 7.34 -12.16
N THR A 2 1.57 7.81 -12.46
CA THR A 2 2.49 8.51 -11.54
C THR A 2 1.95 9.83 -10.96
N SER A 3 1.01 10.50 -11.64
CA SER A 3 0.44 11.79 -11.21
C SER A 3 -0.54 11.71 -10.03
N LEU A 4 -1.07 10.53 -9.69
CA LEU A 4 -2.15 10.41 -8.70
C LEU A 4 -1.67 10.56 -7.25
N VAL A 5 -0.38 10.36 -6.98
CA VAL A 5 0.19 10.41 -5.63
C VAL A 5 1.09 11.62 -5.38
N TYR A 6 1.28 12.45 -6.41
CA TYR A 6 2.00 13.71 -6.33
C TYR A 6 1.08 14.82 -5.76
N PRO A 7 1.58 15.74 -4.92
CA PRO A 7 2.96 15.92 -4.43
C PRO A 7 3.27 15.20 -3.11
N HIS A 8 2.38 14.37 -2.58
CA HIS A 8 2.52 13.85 -1.22
C HIS A 8 3.46 12.66 -1.08
N LEU A 9 3.81 12.01 -2.18
CA LEU A 9 4.79 10.93 -2.21
C LEU A 9 5.91 11.30 -3.18
N ASP A 10 7.03 11.76 -2.62
CA ASP A 10 8.26 11.97 -3.40
C ASP A 10 8.82 10.59 -3.79
N PHE A 11 9.05 10.40 -5.10
CA PHE A 11 9.52 9.15 -5.65
C PHE A 11 10.90 8.81 -5.07
N ALA A 12 11.03 7.63 -4.45
CA ALA A 12 12.27 7.28 -3.79
C ALA A 12 13.32 6.70 -4.74
N GLN A 13 12.88 5.83 -5.64
CA GLN A 13 13.71 5.20 -6.65
C GLN A 13 12.78 4.41 -7.60
N GLU A 14 12.97 4.48 -8.92
CA GLU A 14 12.64 3.32 -9.76
C GLU A 14 13.68 2.25 -9.43
N GLN A 15 13.34 1.20 -8.68
CA GLN A 15 14.35 0.18 -8.39
C GLN A 15 14.67 -0.67 -9.61
N SER A 16 15.97 -0.66 -9.91
CA SER A 16 16.82 -1.53 -10.72
C SER A 16 16.16 -2.70 -11.45
N ARG A 17 16.35 -2.70 -12.76
CA ARG A 17 16.18 -3.85 -13.66
C ARG A 17 16.86 -5.08 -13.08
N THR A 18 16.16 -6.21 -13.00
CA THR A 18 16.82 -7.52 -13.04
C THR A 18 17.17 -7.86 -14.48
N GLU A 19 18.24 -8.63 -14.66
CA GLU A 19 18.96 -8.97 -15.90
C GLU A 19 18.14 -9.58 -17.05
N SER A 20 16.81 -9.61 -16.97
CA SER A 20 15.93 -10.14 -18.02
C SER A 20 14.96 -9.13 -18.63
N GLY A 21 15.01 -7.85 -18.24
CA GLY A 21 14.46 -6.74 -19.05
C GLY A 21 12.95 -6.68 -19.30
N VAL A 22 12.11 -7.49 -18.64
CA VAL A 22 10.69 -7.60 -19.04
C VAL A 22 9.65 -7.03 -18.06
N GLN A 23 9.85 -6.95 -16.74
CA GLN A 23 8.84 -6.33 -15.84
C GLN A 23 9.43 -5.67 -14.59
N ILE A 24 9.13 -4.37 -14.42
CA ILE A 24 9.37 -3.58 -13.21
C ILE A 24 8.23 -3.87 -12.23
N ARG A 25 8.48 -4.45 -11.05
CA ARG A 25 7.43 -4.60 -10.02
C ARG A 25 8.01 -4.39 -8.63
N ASP A 26 7.84 -3.16 -8.16
CA ASP A 26 7.55 -2.68 -6.79
C ASP A 26 7.74 -1.15 -6.82
N LEU A 27 6.70 -0.37 -6.56
CA LEU A 27 6.79 1.09 -6.49
C LEU A 27 7.18 1.48 -5.07
N ILE A 28 8.25 2.25 -4.92
CA ILE A 28 8.75 2.68 -3.61
C ILE A 28 8.68 4.19 -3.52
N PHE A 29 8.01 4.68 -2.48
CA PHE A 29 7.82 6.09 -2.22
C PHE A 29 8.43 6.49 -0.88
N TYR A 30 9.06 7.66 -0.80
CA TYR A 30 9.48 8.19 0.49
C TYR A 30 8.27 8.65 1.29
N ASN A 31 8.20 8.23 2.54
CA ASN A 31 7.23 8.80 3.47
C ASN A 31 7.76 10.14 3.99
N ASN A 32 7.35 11.22 3.32
CA ASN A 32 7.74 12.59 3.68
C ASN A 32 6.94 13.17 4.87
N LYS A 33 6.05 12.39 5.50
CA LYS A 33 5.23 12.81 6.66
C LYS A 33 4.37 14.06 6.39
N SER A 34 4.01 14.32 5.14
CA SER A 34 3.29 15.53 4.73
C SER A 34 1.81 15.58 5.14
N SER A 35 1.26 14.47 5.63
CA SER A 35 -0.10 14.40 6.16
C SER A 35 -0.13 13.67 7.51
N ASP A 36 -1.19 13.87 8.29
CA ASP A 36 -1.34 13.18 9.59
C ASP A 36 -1.37 11.66 9.43
N PHE A 37 -1.95 11.17 8.33
CA PHE A 37 -1.90 9.75 7.99
C PHE A 37 -0.46 9.27 7.77
N LEU A 38 0.32 10.02 6.99
CA LEU A 38 1.72 9.68 6.69
C LEU A 38 2.60 9.73 7.95
N LYS A 39 2.37 10.70 8.84
CA LYS A 39 3.00 10.76 10.18
C LYS A 39 2.63 9.54 11.02
N GLU A 40 1.35 9.20 11.08
CA GLU A 40 0.87 8.06 11.87
C GLU A 40 1.51 6.75 11.43
N ILE A 41 1.53 6.45 10.12
CA ILE A 41 2.15 5.21 9.64
C ILE A 41 3.68 5.23 9.82
N TYR A 42 4.31 6.40 9.77
CA TYR A 42 5.73 6.53 10.08
C TYR A 42 6.00 6.16 11.53
N GLU A 43 5.25 6.74 12.48
CA GLU A 43 5.47 6.54 13.91
C GLU A 43 5.09 5.12 14.35
N LYS A 44 3.96 4.61 13.87
CA LYS A 44 3.41 3.31 14.30
C LYS A 44 4.09 2.11 13.64
N TYR A 45 4.53 2.25 12.40
CA TYR A 45 5.09 1.14 11.61
C TYR A 45 6.53 1.38 11.18
N ASN A 46 7.20 2.42 11.70
CA ASN A 46 8.53 2.85 11.24
C ASN A 46 8.61 2.98 9.71
N CYS A 47 7.51 3.38 9.07
CA CYS A 47 7.37 3.37 7.61
C CYS A 47 8.10 4.59 7.02
N THR A 48 9.41 4.46 6.79
CA THR A 48 10.19 5.51 6.13
C THR A 48 9.99 5.51 4.61
N GLN A 49 9.64 4.34 4.05
CA GLN A 49 9.35 4.14 2.64
C GLN A 49 8.11 3.26 2.50
N ILE A 50 7.22 3.62 1.58
CA ILE A 50 6.00 2.86 1.28
C ILE A 50 6.28 1.99 0.07
N VAL A 51 6.25 0.67 0.26
CA VAL A 51 6.33 -0.31 -0.83
C VAL A 51 4.92 -0.60 -1.33
N MET A 52 4.71 -0.41 -2.64
CA MET A 52 3.47 -0.77 -3.33
C MET A 52 3.72 -1.83 -4.39
N GLU A 53 3.02 -2.96 -4.28
CA GLU A 53 3.15 -4.08 -5.21
C GLU A 53 1.94 -4.17 -6.15
N LEU A 54 2.20 -4.21 -7.46
CA LEU A 54 1.16 -4.26 -8.49
C LEU A 54 0.89 -5.70 -8.92
N LYS A 55 -0.34 -6.18 -8.66
CA LYS A 55 -0.78 -7.55 -8.98
C LYS A 55 -1.88 -7.53 -10.04
N ASN A 56 -1.52 -7.99 -11.24
CA ASN A 56 -2.50 -8.30 -12.29
C ASN A 56 -2.87 -9.79 -12.25
N VAL A 57 -3.66 -10.16 -11.24
CA VAL A 57 -4.14 -11.53 -11.03
C VAL A 57 -5.65 -11.52 -10.87
N LYS A 58 -6.31 -12.65 -11.18
CA LYS A 58 -7.75 -12.77 -11.00
C LYS A 58 -8.16 -12.62 -9.53
N GLU A 59 -7.37 -13.17 -8.62
CA GLU A 59 -7.62 -13.15 -7.18
C GLU A 59 -6.29 -12.99 -6.44
N VAL A 60 -6.23 -12.10 -5.46
CA VAL A 60 -5.08 -12.00 -4.54
C VAL A 60 -5.05 -13.26 -3.67
N GLN A 61 -3.85 -13.76 -3.39
CA GLN A 61 -3.62 -15.01 -2.69
C GLN A 61 -2.57 -14.79 -1.59
N GLN A 62 -2.46 -15.75 -0.67
CA GLN A 62 -1.52 -15.66 0.46
C GLN A 62 -0.07 -15.48 0.01
N GLU A 63 0.35 -16.11 -1.10
CA GLU A 63 1.68 -15.94 -1.68
C GLU A 63 2.00 -14.48 -2.03
N HIS A 64 1.01 -13.73 -2.50
CA HIS A 64 1.16 -12.31 -2.82
C HIS A 64 1.37 -11.46 -1.56
N ILE A 65 0.70 -11.83 -0.46
CA ILE A 65 0.91 -11.19 0.85
C ILE A 65 2.33 -11.49 1.35
N LEU A 66 2.77 -12.74 1.21
CA LEU A 66 4.10 -13.17 1.64
C LEU A 66 5.21 -12.50 0.81
N GLN A 67 4.99 -12.25 -0.48
CA GLN A 67 5.93 -11.51 -1.32
C GLN A 67 6.17 -10.10 -0.79
N LEU A 68 5.10 -9.30 -0.61
CA LEU A 68 5.22 -7.96 -0.03
C LEU A 68 5.83 -7.99 1.38
N ASN A 69 5.41 -8.95 2.21
CA ASN A 69 5.87 -9.10 3.59
C ASN A 69 7.40 -9.25 3.72
N ARG A 70 8.09 -9.78 2.69
CA ARG A 70 9.56 -9.91 2.67
C ARG A 70 10.28 -8.55 2.63
N TYR A 71 9.65 -7.54 2.04
CA TYR A 71 10.16 -6.17 2.04
C TYR A 71 9.89 -5.44 3.35
N LEU A 72 8.84 -5.81 4.08
CA LEU A 72 8.41 -5.13 5.30
C LEU A 72 9.30 -5.45 6.51
N LYS A 73 10.51 -4.90 6.47
CA LYS A 73 11.56 -4.96 7.49
C LYS A 73 12.53 -3.79 7.32
N GLU A 74 13.32 -3.52 8.36
CA GLU A 74 14.45 -2.57 8.34
C GLU A 74 14.03 -1.20 7.76
N GLN A 75 14.67 -0.77 6.66
CA GLN A 75 14.50 0.54 6.04
C GLN A 75 13.06 0.81 5.56
N PHE A 76 12.28 -0.21 5.24
CA PHE A 76 10.90 -0.01 4.76
C PHE A 76 9.87 0.09 5.89
N GLY A 77 10.21 -0.39 7.09
CA GLY A 77 9.25 -0.52 8.18
C GLY A 77 8.26 -1.67 7.96
N SER A 78 7.09 -1.59 8.60
CA SER A 78 6.08 -2.66 8.63
C SER A 78 4.77 -2.28 7.95
N PHE A 79 4.79 -1.34 7.00
CA PHE A 79 3.62 -0.90 6.23
C PHE A 79 3.84 -1.10 4.72
N GLY A 80 2.85 -1.67 4.03
CA GLY A 80 2.88 -1.85 2.57
C GLY A 80 1.51 -1.90 1.93
N ILE A 81 1.47 -1.79 0.60
CA ILE A 81 0.23 -1.76 -0.17
C ILE A 81 0.30 -2.76 -1.32
N ILE A 82 -0.77 -3.52 -1.53
CA ILE A 82 -0.98 -4.30 -2.75
C ILE A 82 -2.06 -3.62 -3.57
N VAL A 83 -1.79 -3.43 -4.86
CA VAL A 83 -2.76 -2.92 -5.82
C VAL A 83 -3.19 -4.06 -6.74
N THR A 84 -4.50 -4.29 -6.84
CA THR A 84 -5.11 -5.39 -7.59
C THR A 84 -6.28 -4.89 -8.42
N ARG A 85 -6.75 -5.71 -9.37
CA ARG A 85 -7.96 -5.43 -10.16
C ARG A 85 -9.23 -5.70 -9.37
N ASN A 86 -9.25 -6.83 -8.65
CA ASN A 86 -10.44 -7.36 -8.00
C ASN A 86 -10.32 -7.30 -6.48
N PRO A 87 -11.44 -7.19 -5.75
CA PRO A 87 -11.45 -7.26 -4.29
C PRO A 87 -10.77 -8.52 -3.76
N PRO A 88 -10.04 -8.43 -2.62
CA PRO A 88 -9.41 -9.61 -2.03
C PRO A 88 -10.47 -10.57 -1.44
N PRO A 89 -10.23 -11.89 -1.51
CA PRO A 89 -11.11 -12.86 -0.87
C PRO A 89 -11.01 -12.76 0.67
N SER A 90 -12.05 -13.17 1.39
CA SER A 90 -12.13 -13.12 2.86
C SER A 90 -10.95 -13.81 3.56
N LYS A 91 -10.45 -14.93 3.00
CA LYS A 91 -9.26 -15.64 3.50
C LYS A 91 -8.01 -14.76 3.52
N VAL A 92 -7.84 -13.90 2.51
CA VAL A 92 -6.71 -12.98 2.41
C VAL A 92 -6.86 -11.84 3.40
N LEU A 93 -8.08 -11.30 3.55
CA LEU A 93 -8.38 -10.29 4.56
C LEU A 93 -8.08 -10.81 5.98
N LYS A 94 -8.49 -12.03 6.28
CA LYS A 94 -8.15 -12.67 7.57
C LYS A 94 -6.63 -12.80 7.73
N ASN A 95 -5.92 -13.29 6.72
CA ASN A 95 -4.47 -13.44 6.76
C ASN A 95 -3.72 -12.11 7.03
N ILE A 96 -4.14 -10.98 6.43
CA ILE A 96 -3.50 -9.68 6.72
C ILE A 96 -3.82 -9.16 8.12
N ILE A 97 -5.00 -9.45 8.68
CA ILE A 97 -5.36 -9.11 10.07
C ILE A 97 -4.56 -9.98 11.05
N ASP A 98 -4.42 -11.27 10.77
CA ASP A 98 -3.61 -12.20 11.58
C ASP A 98 -2.14 -11.76 11.58
N LEU A 99 -1.61 -11.36 10.41
CA LEU A 99 -0.25 -10.83 10.27
C LEU A 99 -0.04 -9.54 11.08
N TRP A 100 -1.03 -8.64 11.06
CA TRP A 100 -0.98 -7.44 11.89
C TRP A 100 -1.05 -7.77 13.39
N SER A 101 -1.89 -8.71 13.78
CA SER A 101 -2.05 -9.10 15.18
C SER A 101 -0.78 -9.74 15.73
N ALA A 102 -0.11 -10.58 14.94
CA ALA A 102 1.11 -11.28 15.35
C ALA A 102 2.37 -10.42 15.28
N HIS A 103 2.49 -9.56 14.25
CA HIS A 103 3.76 -8.91 13.92
C HIS A 103 3.64 -7.40 13.71
N ARG A 104 2.46 -6.82 13.92
CA ARG A 104 2.16 -5.40 13.66
C ARG A 104 2.58 -4.97 12.25
N LYS A 105 2.42 -5.87 11.27
CA LYS A 105 2.61 -5.56 9.85
C LYS A 105 1.28 -5.19 9.22
N CYS A 106 1.18 -3.94 8.78
CA CYS A 106 -0.01 -3.41 8.12
C CYS A 106 0.14 -3.54 6.61
N ILE A 107 -0.70 -4.36 6.00
CA ILE A 107 -0.77 -4.51 4.55
C ILE A 107 -2.16 -4.07 4.11
N LEU A 108 -2.21 -3.02 3.30
CA LEU A 108 -3.45 -2.59 2.66
C LEU A 108 -3.59 -3.24 1.28
N ILE A 109 -4.84 -3.47 0.85
CA ILE A 109 -5.16 -3.91 -0.50
C ILE A 109 -6.08 -2.86 -1.12
N LEU A 110 -5.66 -2.31 -2.26
CA LEU A 110 -6.43 -1.38 -3.08
C LEU A 110 -6.90 -2.10 -4.34
N ASP A 111 -8.19 -2.03 -4.63
CA ASP A 111 -8.76 -2.58 -5.86
C ASP A 111 -9.10 -1.48 -6.90
N ASP A 112 -9.64 -1.88 -8.06
CA ASP A 112 -10.01 -0.93 -9.12
C ASP A 112 -11.04 0.12 -8.66
N ASN A 113 -11.90 -0.18 -7.66
CA ASN A 113 -12.85 0.79 -7.13
C ASN A 113 -12.13 1.87 -6.30
N ASP A 114 -11.11 1.47 -5.53
CA ASP A 114 -10.28 2.42 -4.79
C ASP A 114 -9.51 3.32 -5.77
N LEU A 115 -8.93 2.77 -6.84
CA LEU A 115 -8.22 3.54 -7.87
C LEU A 115 -9.15 4.49 -8.63
N LYS A 116 -10.39 4.07 -8.94
CA LYS A 116 -11.42 4.95 -9.51
C LYS A 116 -11.74 6.11 -8.57
N MET A 117 -11.91 5.83 -7.28
CA MET A 117 -12.16 6.85 -6.26
C MET A 117 -10.98 7.83 -6.17
N MET A 118 -9.75 7.34 -6.21
CA MET A 118 -8.54 8.18 -6.24
C MET A 118 -8.54 9.11 -7.46
N THR A 119 -8.93 8.59 -8.63
CA THR A 119 -9.01 9.37 -9.88
C THR A 119 -10.09 10.45 -9.82
N GLN A 120 -11.29 10.10 -9.35
CA GLN A 120 -12.39 11.05 -9.17
C GLN A 120 -12.01 12.17 -8.19
N VAL A 121 -11.38 11.81 -7.07
CA VAL A 121 -10.90 12.76 -6.08
C VAL A 121 -9.85 13.71 -6.69
N PHE A 122 -8.89 13.16 -7.45
CA PHE A 122 -7.87 13.95 -8.14
C PHE A 122 -8.48 14.94 -9.15
N GLU A 123 -9.41 14.47 -9.99
CA GLU A 123 -10.07 15.30 -11.02
C GLU A 123 -10.92 16.40 -10.40
N SER A 124 -11.63 16.10 -9.31
CA SER A 124 -12.48 17.06 -8.61
C SER A 124 -11.69 18.19 -7.93
N LYS A 125 -10.39 17.98 -7.64
CA LYS A 125 -9.52 18.86 -6.84
C LYS A 125 -10.04 19.18 -5.43
N GLN A 126 -11.08 18.49 -4.94
CA GLN A 126 -11.66 18.74 -3.62
C GLN A 126 -10.90 18.05 -2.50
N ARG A 127 -10.26 16.91 -2.80
CA ARG A 127 -9.47 16.13 -1.85
C ARG A 127 -8.22 15.58 -2.53
N ASN A 128 -7.29 15.09 -1.73
CA ASN A 128 -6.08 14.44 -2.21
C ASN A 128 -6.27 12.92 -2.30
N PRO A 129 -5.76 12.23 -3.33
CA PRO A 129 -5.90 10.77 -3.47
C PRO A 129 -5.37 9.97 -2.28
N ILE A 130 -4.40 10.51 -1.53
CA ILE A 130 -3.90 9.93 -0.27
C ILE A 130 -5.02 9.70 0.77
N GLU A 131 -6.11 10.47 0.73
CA GLU A 131 -7.25 10.30 1.62
C GLU A 131 -8.01 8.99 1.36
N VAL A 132 -7.94 8.44 0.13
CA VAL A 132 -8.49 7.11 -0.17
C VAL A 132 -7.66 6.02 0.52
N ILE A 133 -6.33 6.15 0.50
CA ILE A 133 -5.44 5.23 1.23
C ILE A 133 -5.68 5.34 2.74
N LYS A 134 -5.82 6.56 3.27
CA LYS A 134 -6.17 6.81 4.67
C LYS A 134 -7.51 6.16 5.05
N LYS A 135 -8.53 6.28 4.19
CA LYS A 135 -9.81 5.61 4.38
C LYS A 135 -9.63 4.09 4.51
N LYS A 136 -8.86 3.47 3.60
CA LYS A 136 -8.57 2.02 3.65
C LYS A 136 -7.78 1.62 4.90
N TYR A 137 -6.86 2.46 5.35
CA TYR A 137 -6.15 2.27 6.60
C TYR A 137 -7.07 2.30 7.82
N ILE A 138 -8.02 3.25 7.88
CA ILE A 138 -9.01 3.33 8.97
C ILE A 138 -9.94 2.11 8.96
N GLU A 139 -10.39 1.67 7.78
CA GLU A 139 -11.17 0.43 7.64
C GLU A 139 -10.40 -0.78 8.17
N PHE A 140 -9.14 -0.91 7.78
CA PHE A 140 -8.27 -2.01 8.20
C PHE A 140 -8.05 -2.01 9.71
N THR A 141 -7.70 -0.86 10.30
CA THR A 141 -7.45 -0.75 11.74
C THR A 141 -8.68 -1.03 12.59
N ARG A 142 -9.89 -0.70 12.11
CA ARG A 142 -11.15 -1.08 12.78
C ARG A 142 -11.45 -2.57 12.73
N ALA A 143 -10.95 -3.27 11.71
CA ALA A 143 -11.10 -4.72 11.58
C ALA A 143 -10.06 -5.48 12.43
N CYS A 144 -8.99 -4.82 12.86
CA CYS A 144 -7.98 -5.41 13.73
C CYS A 144 -8.46 -5.46 15.19
N PRO A 145 -8.08 -6.50 15.95
CA PRO A 145 -8.42 -6.59 17.37
C PRO A 145 -7.71 -5.49 18.17
N SER A 146 -8.42 -4.96 19.17
CA SER A 146 -7.92 -3.95 20.13
C SER A 146 -6.77 -4.48 20.99
#